data_AF-A0A2V2NKZ6-F1
#
_entry.id   AF-A0A2V2NKZ6-F1
#
_cell.length_a   1.000
_cell.length_b   1.000
_cell.length_c   1.000
_cell.angle_alpha   90.00
_cell.angle_beta   90.00
_cell.angle_gamma   90.00
#
_symmetry.space_group_name_H-M   'P 1'
#
loop_
_entity.id
_entity.type
_entity.pdbx_description
1 polymer ?
#
loop_
_entity_poly.entity_id
_entity_poly.type
_entity_poly.pdbx_seq_one_letter_code
_entity_poly.pdbx_strand_id
1 'polypeptide(L)'
;MSNMRILPIFLFILLLLPVQVMADRYIVTSAYEDLPDTQSKNPDKVQIWELPLWLFITQVVLLSPIFMLMKQILFLGYRVISRNTLFESRSRREIYEFIVQNPGIHLRGIATTMEMELGTVRYHLDQLTRFSKVTKLHSGGFARYYPPGYSADEKRSLNLTASPSRHRIMLMLKESPGLTRQEIGERLKISAQAAGWHLSQLLDEELIRTQKTGRTVKYQVTEGSDPAFRTKREDGKVCPPQTI
;
A
#
# COMPACT_ATOMS: atom_id res chain seq x y z
N MET A 1 18.74 24.36 -25.98
CA MET A 1 18.05 23.81 -24.78
C MET A 1 18.47 24.50 -23.47
N SER A 2 18.72 25.82 -23.45
CA SER A 2 19.16 26.54 -22.22
C SER A 2 18.05 27.36 -21.54
N ASN A 3 16.94 27.62 -22.24
CA ASN A 3 15.95 28.62 -21.77
C ASN A 3 14.88 28.02 -20.86
N MET A 4 14.76 26.68 -20.79
CA MET A 4 13.71 26.00 -20.03
C MET A 4 13.97 25.95 -18.52
N ARG A 5 15.21 26.21 -18.08
CA ARG A 5 15.59 26.32 -16.66
C ARG A 5 15.49 27.75 -16.11
N ILE A 6 15.54 28.74 -16.99
CA ILE A 6 15.42 30.16 -16.62
C ILE A 6 13.94 30.52 -16.43
N LEU A 7 13.04 29.88 -17.18
CA LEU A 7 11.60 30.10 -17.09
C LEU A 7 11.01 29.94 -15.66
N PRO A 8 11.29 28.88 -14.88
CA PRO A 8 10.77 28.77 -13.52
C PRO A 8 11.39 29.78 -12.56
N ILE A 9 12.66 30.14 -12.76
CA ILE A 9 13.34 31.17 -11.94
C ILE A 9 12.73 32.54 -12.23
N PHE A 10 12.47 32.85 -13.50
CA PHE A 10 11.81 34.06 -13.93
C PHE A 10 10.36 34.13 -13.44
N LEU A 11 9.60 33.04 -13.51
CA LEU A 11 8.23 32.95 -12.97
C LEU A 11 8.22 33.13 -11.44
N PHE A 12 9.21 32.57 -10.73
CA PHE A 12 9.36 32.73 -9.29
C PHE A 12 9.74 34.17 -8.91
N ILE A 13 10.61 34.82 -9.68
CA ILE A 13 10.93 36.25 -9.51
C ILE A 13 9.69 37.11 -9.81
N LEU A 14 8.93 36.80 -10.86
CA LEU A 14 7.68 37.49 -11.20
C LEU A 14 6.63 37.37 -10.09
N LEU A 15 6.59 36.23 -9.39
CA LEU A 15 5.69 35.96 -8.26
C LEU A 15 6.18 36.59 -6.94
N LEU A 16 7.48 36.86 -6.82
CA LEU A 16 8.11 37.58 -5.71
C LEU A 16 8.11 39.09 -5.88
N LEU A 17 7.86 39.61 -7.08
CA LEU A 17 7.59 41.03 -7.24
C LEU A 17 6.35 41.32 -6.40
N PRO A 18 6.42 42.21 -5.40
CA PRO A 18 5.24 42.60 -4.66
C PRO A 18 4.26 43.10 -5.71
N VAL A 19 3.08 42.46 -5.81
CA VAL A 19 1.99 42.99 -6.62
C VAL A 19 1.61 44.29 -5.93
N GLN A 20 2.26 45.37 -6.34
CA GLN A 20 1.97 46.71 -5.89
C GLN A 20 0.66 47.09 -6.59
N VAL A 21 -0.45 46.64 -6.02
CA VAL A 21 -1.75 47.22 -6.31
C VAL A 21 -1.72 48.63 -5.73
N MET A 22 -1.25 49.57 -6.53
CA MET A 22 -1.30 51.00 -6.23
C MET A 22 -2.71 51.49 -6.53
N ALA A 23 -3.66 51.18 -5.65
CA ALA A 23 -4.96 51.80 -5.67
C ALA A 23 -4.83 53.19 -5.02
N ASP A 24 -4.57 54.21 -5.85
CA ASP A 24 -4.45 55.61 -5.41
C ASP A 24 -5.79 56.18 -4.88
N ARG A 25 -6.89 55.48 -5.19
CA ARG A 25 -8.25 55.78 -4.73
C ARG A 25 -9.03 54.47 -4.64
N TYR A 26 -9.54 54.13 -3.45
CA TYR A 26 -10.53 53.07 -3.30
C TYR A 26 -11.90 53.72 -3.10
N ILE A 27 -12.92 53.19 -3.78
CA ILE A 27 -14.29 53.68 -3.68
C ILE A 27 -15.02 52.75 -2.72
N VAL A 28 -15.52 53.29 -1.61
CA VAL A 28 -16.46 52.58 -0.73
C VAL A 28 -17.85 52.79 -1.32
N THR A 29 -18.38 51.79 -1.99
CA THR A 29 -19.82 51.72 -2.27
C THR A 29 -20.47 50.99 -1.10
N SER A 30 -21.40 51.65 -0.39
CA SER A 30 -22.21 50.95 0.59
C SER A 30 -23.06 49.90 -0.14
N ALA A 31 -23.21 48.73 0.46
CA ALA A 31 -24.09 47.69 -0.08
C ALA A 31 -25.59 48.01 0.13
N TYR A 32 -25.90 49.14 0.79
CA TYR A 32 -27.23 49.59 1.15
C TYR A 32 -27.46 50.99 0.58
N GLU A 33 -28.61 51.19 -0.06
CA GLU A 33 -28.96 52.44 -0.78
C GLU A 33 -29.38 53.57 0.16
N ASP A 34 -29.94 53.25 1.34
CA ASP A 34 -30.43 54.25 2.29
C ASP A 34 -29.71 54.16 3.64
N LEU A 35 -28.64 54.94 3.79
CA LEU A 35 -28.02 55.24 5.07
C LEU A 35 -28.53 56.60 5.56
N PRO A 36 -28.99 56.73 6.82
CA PRO A 36 -29.33 58.04 7.38
C PRO A 36 -28.09 58.94 7.33
N ASP A 37 -28.26 60.18 6.87
CA ASP A 37 -27.20 61.12 6.48
C ASP A 37 -26.33 61.64 7.65
N THR A 38 -26.37 60.96 8.78
CA THR A 38 -25.57 61.26 9.96
C THR A 38 -24.52 60.18 10.16
N GLN A 39 -23.29 60.54 9.80
CA GLN A 39 -22.02 59.85 10.08
C GLN A 39 -21.42 58.97 8.96
N SER A 40 -21.30 59.52 7.75
CA SER A 40 -20.16 59.16 6.90
C SER A 40 -18.89 59.84 7.43
N LYS A 41 -18.19 59.23 8.40
CA LYS A 41 -16.82 59.66 8.73
C LYS A 41 -15.91 59.27 7.57
N ASN A 42 -15.21 60.24 6.99
CA ASN A 42 -14.14 59.95 6.03
C ASN A 42 -13.17 58.97 6.69
N PRO A 43 -12.76 57.89 6.00
CA PRO A 43 -11.82 56.93 6.58
C PRO A 43 -10.50 57.64 6.87
N ASP A 44 -10.15 57.73 8.16
CA ASP A 44 -8.86 58.25 8.58
C ASP A 44 -7.76 57.32 8.08
N LYS A 45 -6.75 57.89 7.42
CA LYS A 45 -5.64 57.12 6.86
C LYS A 45 -4.80 56.56 8.01
N VAL A 46 -5.01 55.28 8.32
CA VAL A 46 -4.19 54.53 9.27
C VAL A 46 -2.79 54.41 8.70
N GLN A 47 -1.80 54.92 9.42
CA GLN A 47 -0.41 54.76 9.00
C GLN A 47 0.05 53.32 9.28
N ILE A 48 0.92 52.79 8.43
CA ILE A 48 1.44 51.42 8.54
C ILE A 48 2.03 51.15 9.93
N TRP A 49 2.57 52.19 10.58
CA TRP A 49 3.16 52.15 11.92
C TRP A 49 2.14 51.95 13.06
N GLU A 50 0.85 52.20 12.81
CA GLU A 50 -0.24 51.97 13.78
C GLU A 50 -0.73 50.52 13.75
N LEU A 51 -0.29 49.72 12.77
CA LEU A 51 -0.60 48.32 12.70
C LEU A 51 0.14 47.55 13.80
N PRO A 52 -0.53 46.57 14.44
CA PRO A 52 0.07 45.84 15.53
C PRO A 52 1.23 44.97 15.03
N LEU A 53 2.37 45.07 15.73
CA LEU A 53 3.69 44.56 15.32
C LEU A 53 3.72 43.07 14.92
N TRP A 54 2.81 42.26 15.46
CA TRP A 54 2.69 40.84 15.11
C TRP A 54 2.40 40.59 13.63
N LEU A 55 1.70 41.49 12.93
CA LEU A 55 1.47 41.38 11.48
C LEU A 55 2.77 41.48 10.66
N PHE A 56 3.72 42.30 11.11
CA PHE A 56 5.04 42.37 10.47
C PHE A 56 5.87 41.14 10.80
N ILE A 57 5.78 40.65 12.04
CA ILE A 57 6.48 39.44 12.47
C ILE A 57 6.00 38.22 11.66
N THR A 58 4.70 38.07 11.42
CA THR A 58 4.16 36.95 10.61
C THR A 58 4.61 37.02 9.16
N GLN A 59 4.68 38.21 8.57
CA GLN A 59 5.21 38.40 7.21
C GLN A 59 6.70 38.04 7.13
N VAL A 60 7.51 38.48 8.08
CA VAL A 60 8.95 38.15 8.13
C VAL A 60 9.18 36.65 8.31
N VAL A 61 8.41 35.98 9.18
CA VAL A 61 8.54 34.54 9.44
C VAL A 61 8.09 33.68 8.24
N LEU A 62 7.07 34.12 7.49
CA LEU A 62 6.55 33.39 6.32
C LEU A 62 7.38 33.60 5.05
N LEU A 63 7.92 34.81 4.85
CA LEU A 63 8.61 35.19 3.62
C LEU A 63 10.14 35.09 3.70
N SER A 64 10.70 34.90 4.90
CA SER A 64 12.15 34.79 5.05
C SER A 64 12.69 33.50 4.43
N PRO A 65 13.68 33.59 3.51
CA PRO A 65 14.27 32.43 2.85
C PRO A 65 14.97 31.49 3.85
N ILE A 66 15.47 32.02 4.97
CA ILE A 66 16.14 31.24 6.02
C ILE A 66 15.14 30.27 6.68
N PHE A 67 13.93 30.72 6.97
CA PHE A 67 12.89 29.88 7.57
C PHE A 67 12.30 28.88 6.55
N MET A 68 12.23 29.24 5.27
CA MET A 68 11.87 28.30 4.21
C MET A 68 12.92 27.18 4.08
N LEU A 69 14.21 27.52 4.05
CA LEU A 69 15.29 26.54 3.97
C LEU A 69 15.32 25.63 5.20
N MET A 70 15.14 26.19 6.41
CA MET A 70 15.06 25.40 7.64
C MET A 70 13.88 24.41 7.62
N LYS A 71 12.70 24.84 7.14
CA LYS A 71 11.54 23.95 6.95
C LYS A 71 11.80 22.87 5.91
N GLN A 72 12.49 23.20 4.82
CA GLN A 72 12.87 22.24 3.78
C GLN A 72 13.88 21.20 4.30
N ILE A 73 14.88 21.62 5.09
CA ILE A 73 15.85 20.73 5.72
C ILE A 73 15.17 19.81 6.75
N LEU A 74 14.23 20.34 7.55
CA LEU A 74 13.49 19.54 8.52
C LEU A 74 12.53 18.53 7.84
N PHE A 75 11.96 18.90 6.68
CA PHE A 75 11.17 18.01 5.84
C PHE A 75 12.03 16.90 5.20
N LEU A 76 13.27 17.21 4.81
CA LEU A 76 14.22 16.24 4.24
C LEU A 76 14.94 15.38 5.30
N GLY A 77 15.02 15.88 6.53
CA GLY A 77 15.53 15.18 7.71
C GLY A 77 14.61 14.06 8.21
N TYR A 78 13.53 13.74 7.47
CA TYR A 78 12.69 12.58 7.67
C TYR A 78 13.48 11.30 7.36
N ARG A 79 14.36 10.93 8.30
CA ARG A 79 15.24 9.76 8.38
C ARG A 79 15.02 8.75 7.25
N VAL A 80 15.75 8.95 6.15
CA VAL A 80 15.74 8.02 5.02
C VAL A 80 16.39 6.72 5.50
N ILE A 81 15.59 5.69 5.72
CA ILE A 81 16.11 4.34 6.00
C ILE A 81 16.86 3.90 4.74
N SER A 82 18.16 3.67 4.86
CA SER A 82 19.01 3.12 3.79
C SER A 82 19.28 1.63 4.03
N ARG A 83 19.86 0.92 3.04
CA ARG A 83 20.17 -0.52 3.13
C ARG A 83 21.08 -0.86 4.32
N ASN A 84 22.00 0.04 4.67
CA ASN A 84 22.94 -0.11 5.80
C ASN A 84 22.25 0.07 7.16
N THR A 85 21.32 1.03 7.27
CA THR A 85 20.57 1.34 8.50
C THR A 85 19.34 0.43 8.71
N LEU A 86 19.05 -0.46 7.76
CA LEU A 86 17.88 -1.32 7.85
C LEU A 86 17.90 -2.23 9.09
N PHE A 87 19.05 -2.84 9.41
CA PHE A 87 19.18 -3.74 10.56
C PHE A 87 19.57 -3.04 11.87
N GLU A 88 19.64 -1.70 11.91
CA GLU A 88 19.86 -0.96 13.17
C GLU A 88 18.68 -1.11 14.15
N SER A 89 17.48 -1.34 13.64
CA SER A 89 16.32 -1.65 14.48
C SER A 89 16.40 -3.10 14.93
N ARG A 90 16.52 -3.30 16.25
CA ARG A 90 16.49 -4.61 16.90
C ARG A 90 15.30 -5.45 16.43
N SER A 91 14.09 -4.87 16.44
CA SER A 91 12.87 -5.56 16.01
C SER A 91 12.89 -5.97 14.54
N ARG A 92 13.44 -5.15 13.62
CA ARG A 92 13.59 -5.57 12.20
C ARG A 92 14.56 -6.74 12.04
N ARG A 93 15.66 -6.75 12.79
CA ARG A 93 16.63 -7.84 12.76
C ARG A 93 16.01 -9.13 13.28
N GLU A 94 15.33 -9.07 14.41
CA GLU A 94 14.62 -10.22 14.99
C GLU A 94 13.56 -10.77 14.01
N ILE A 95 12.74 -9.90 13.40
CA ILE A 95 11.77 -10.30 12.35
C ILE A 95 12.46 -11.00 11.18
N TYR A 96 13.58 -10.47 10.70
CA TYR A 96 14.31 -11.07 9.59
C TYR A 96 14.88 -12.45 9.95
N GLU A 97 15.54 -12.58 11.09
CA GLU A 97 16.11 -13.85 11.57
C GLU A 97 15.03 -14.92 11.74
N PHE A 98 13.87 -14.54 12.27
CA PHE A 98 12.74 -15.45 12.42
C PHE A 98 12.16 -15.93 11.08
N ILE A 99 12.10 -15.06 10.07
CA ILE A 99 11.66 -15.44 8.71
C ILE A 99 12.66 -16.39 8.06
N VAL A 100 13.97 -16.19 8.32
CA VAL A 100 15.02 -17.11 7.84
C VAL A 100 14.84 -18.49 8.48
N GLN A 101 14.50 -18.56 9.77
CA GLN A 101 14.24 -19.82 10.47
C GLN A 101 12.90 -20.48 10.08
N ASN A 102 11.89 -19.67 9.73
CA ASN A 102 10.52 -20.12 9.44
C ASN A 102 10.03 -19.58 8.08
N PRO A 103 10.56 -20.07 6.95
CA PRO A 103 10.17 -19.59 5.63
C PRO A 103 8.70 -19.91 5.34
N GLY A 104 7.97 -18.95 4.75
CA GLY A 104 6.57 -19.11 4.38
C GLY A 104 5.57 -18.82 5.50
N ILE A 105 6.04 -18.25 6.62
CA ILE A 105 5.18 -17.77 7.69
C ILE A 105 4.33 -16.57 7.24
N HIS A 106 3.13 -16.48 7.80
CA HIS A 106 2.16 -15.43 7.50
C HIS A 106 2.30 -14.27 8.49
N LEU A 107 1.83 -13.08 8.10
CA LEU A 107 1.90 -11.84 8.90
C LEU A 107 1.47 -12.05 10.36
N ARG A 108 0.29 -12.67 10.55
CA ARG A 108 -0.29 -12.86 11.88
C ARG A 108 0.54 -13.84 12.73
N GLY A 109 1.12 -14.88 12.12
CA GLY A 109 2.01 -15.81 12.81
C GLY A 109 3.25 -15.12 13.35
N ILE A 110 3.85 -14.21 12.57
CA ILE A 110 4.98 -13.39 13.05
C ILE A 110 4.53 -12.52 14.24
N ALA A 111 3.41 -11.81 14.10
CA ALA A 111 2.90 -10.93 15.16
C ALA A 111 2.58 -11.66 16.46
N THR A 112 1.96 -12.85 16.37
CA THR A 112 1.64 -13.67 17.54
C THR A 112 2.88 -14.24 18.20
N THR A 113 3.82 -14.80 17.43
CA THR A 113 5.03 -15.44 18.00
C THR A 113 6.00 -14.42 18.60
N MET A 114 6.07 -13.22 18.03
CA MET A 114 6.95 -12.15 18.56
C MET A 114 6.27 -11.24 19.56
N GLU A 115 4.99 -11.48 19.88
CA GLU A 115 4.18 -10.62 20.76
C GLU A 115 4.20 -9.14 20.34
N MET A 116 4.17 -8.90 19.01
CA MET A 116 4.24 -7.57 18.43
C MET A 116 2.89 -7.14 17.85
N GLU A 117 2.63 -5.83 17.85
CA GLU A 117 1.45 -5.29 17.18
C GLU A 117 1.49 -5.55 15.67
N LEU A 118 0.35 -5.94 15.10
CA LEU A 118 0.22 -6.30 13.68
C LEU A 118 0.64 -5.14 12.74
N GLY A 119 0.36 -3.89 13.13
CA GLY A 119 0.77 -2.69 12.40
C GLY A 119 2.29 -2.54 12.36
N THR A 120 2.95 -2.71 13.50
CA THR A 120 4.40 -2.63 13.65
C THR A 120 5.12 -3.70 12.82
N VAL A 121 4.65 -4.95 12.88
CA VAL A 121 5.20 -6.05 12.07
C VAL A 121 5.02 -5.76 10.59
N ARG A 122 3.84 -5.27 10.18
CA ARG A 122 3.56 -4.90 8.79
C ARG A 122 4.52 -3.80 8.30
N TYR A 123 4.74 -2.76 9.10
CA TYR A 123 5.68 -1.69 8.77
C TYR A 123 7.09 -2.25 8.56
N HIS A 124 7.58 -3.08 9.48
CA HIS A 124 8.90 -3.68 9.37
C HIS A 124 9.06 -4.59 8.15
N LEU A 125 8.04 -5.39 7.83
CA LEU A 125 8.02 -6.26 6.65
C LEU A 125 7.98 -5.47 5.34
N ASP A 126 7.23 -4.36 5.30
CA ASP A 126 7.21 -3.47 4.14
C ASP A 126 8.62 -2.91 3.88
N GLN A 127 9.28 -2.41 4.93
CA GLN A 127 10.67 -1.98 4.83
C GLN A 127 11.59 -3.12 4.36
N LEU A 128 11.51 -4.32 4.94
CA LEU A 128 12.33 -5.47 4.52
C LEU A 128 12.09 -5.87 3.05
N THR A 129 10.85 -5.77 2.58
CA THR A 129 10.46 -6.07 1.20
C THR A 129 10.99 -4.99 0.25
N ARG A 130 10.88 -3.70 0.62
CA ARG A 130 11.40 -2.56 -0.16
C ARG A 130 12.90 -2.64 -0.43
N PHE A 131 13.67 -3.23 0.49
CA PHE A 131 15.11 -3.44 0.34
C PHE A 131 15.51 -4.83 -0.16
N SER A 132 14.53 -5.61 -0.66
CA SER A 132 14.73 -6.96 -1.21
C SER A 132 15.37 -7.95 -0.23
N LYS A 133 15.21 -7.73 1.08
CA LYS A 133 15.68 -8.64 2.13
C LYS A 133 14.68 -9.73 2.46
N VAL A 134 13.41 -9.53 2.12
CA VAL A 134 12.34 -10.50 2.25
C VAL A 134 11.50 -10.44 0.99
N THR A 135 11.01 -11.59 0.51
CA THR A 135 10.06 -11.67 -0.59
C THR A 135 8.68 -12.02 -0.04
N LYS A 136 7.65 -11.35 -0.57
CA LYS A 136 6.24 -11.61 -0.26
C LYS A 136 5.62 -12.44 -1.38
N LEU A 137 4.89 -13.50 -1.03
CA LEU A 137 4.03 -14.25 -1.95
C LEU A 137 2.61 -14.31 -1.36
N HIS A 138 1.60 -14.08 -2.18
CA HIS A 138 0.22 -14.32 -1.77
C HIS A 138 -0.12 -15.78 -2.07
N SER A 139 -0.55 -16.51 -1.05
CA SER A 139 -0.96 -17.92 -1.15
C SER A 139 -2.02 -18.20 -0.08
N GLY A 140 -3.12 -18.83 -0.48
CA GLY A 140 -4.22 -19.14 0.43
C GLY A 140 -4.90 -17.93 1.06
N GLY A 141 -4.96 -16.79 0.35
CA GLY A 141 -5.64 -15.58 0.80
C GLY A 141 -4.82 -14.72 1.77
N PHE A 142 -3.60 -15.16 2.10
CA PHE A 142 -2.71 -14.45 3.01
C PHE A 142 -1.36 -14.15 2.35
N ALA A 143 -0.74 -13.08 2.82
CA ALA A 143 0.66 -12.79 2.51
C ALA A 143 1.59 -13.66 3.35
N ARG A 144 2.46 -14.39 2.68
CA ARG A 144 3.52 -15.20 3.26
C ARG A 144 4.88 -14.62 2.90
N TYR A 145 5.82 -14.71 3.84
CA TYR A 145 7.12 -14.06 3.74
C TYR A 145 8.24 -15.11 3.69
N TYR A 146 9.24 -14.85 2.85
CA TYR A 146 10.38 -15.75 2.61
C TYR A 146 11.68 -14.96 2.59
N PRO A 147 12.80 -15.56 3.01
CA PRO A 147 14.11 -15.01 2.71
C PRO A 147 14.37 -15.02 1.18
N PRO A 148 15.33 -14.23 0.70
CA PRO A 148 15.68 -14.19 -0.72
C PRO A 148 16.29 -15.53 -1.13
N GLY A 149 16.13 -15.91 -2.40
CA GLY A 149 16.70 -17.15 -2.97
C GLY A 149 15.68 -18.23 -3.30
N TYR A 150 14.48 -18.19 -2.71
CA TYR A 150 13.42 -19.15 -3.04
C TYR A 150 12.72 -18.80 -4.36
N SER A 151 12.65 -19.75 -5.28
CA SER A 151 11.85 -19.68 -6.50
C SER A 151 10.35 -19.66 -6.20
N ALA A 152 9.52 -19.30 -7.19
CA ALA A 152 8.07 -19.31 -7.02
C ALA A 152 7.52 -20.72 -6.72
N ASP A 153 8.09 -21.74 -7.36
CA ASP A 153 7.64 -23.13 -7.24
C ASP A 153 8.00 -23.73 -5.88
N GLU A 154 9.21 -23.45 -5.37
CA GLU A 154 9.63 -23.84 -4.01
C GLU A 154 8.76 -23.18 -2.93
N LYS A 155 8.38 -21.91 -3.13
CA LYS A 155 7.47 -21.23 -2.20
C LYS A 155 6.08 -21.89 -2.19
N ARG A 156 5.57 -22.29 -3.37
CA ARG A 156 4.28 -22.98 -3.50
C ARG A 156 4.32 -24.36 -2.84
N SER A 157 5.38 -25.14 -3.05
CA SER A 157 5.51 -26.47 -2.46
C SER A 157 5.56 -26.42 -0.92
N LEU A 158 6.33 -25.48 -0.36
CA LEU A 158 6.38 -25.24 1.09
C LEU A 158 5.00 -24.86 1.65
N ASN A 159 4.24 -24.02 0.94
CA ASN A 159 2.91 -23.60 1.39
C ASN A 159 1.90 -24.73 1.41
N LEU A 160 1.97 -25.62 0.43
CA LEU A 160 1.11 -26.78 0.37
C LEU A 160 1.37 -27.70 1.56
N THR A 161 2.63 -27.98 1.86
CA THR A 161 3.05 -28.81 3.00
C THR A 161 2.68 -28.18 4.35
N ALA A 162 2.78 -26.85 4.48
CA ALA A 162 2.44 -26.14 5.71
C ALA A 162 0.94 -26.14 6.06
N SER A 163 0.05 -26.59 5.15
CA SER A 163 -1.39 -26.60 5.37
C SER A 163 -1.93 -28.03 5.30
N PRO A 164 -2.22 -28.67 6.45
CA PRO A 164 -2.67 -30.06 6.50
C PRO A 164 -3.89 -30.33 5.63
N SER A 165 -4.90 -29.45 5.67
CA SER A 165 -6.12 -29.59 4.87
C SER A 165 -5.83 -29.52 3.37
N ARG A 166 -5.03 -28.56 2.90
CA ARG A 166 -4.69 -28.43 1.46
C ARG A 166 -3.86 -29.61 0.98
N HIS A 167 -2.89 -30.04 1.78
CA HIS A 167 -2.10 -31.23 1.49
C HIS A 167 -2.98 -32.48 1.37
N ARG A 168 -3.93 -32.68 2.30
CA ARG A 168 -4.88 -33.79 2.28
C ARG A 168 -5.81 -33.75 1.07
N ILE A 169 -6.31 -32.56 0.69
CA ILE A 169 -7.10 -32.37 -0.54
C ILE A 169 -6.30 -32.80 -1.77
N MET A 170 -5.04 -32.37 -1.87
CA MET A 170 -4.17 -32.74 -2.98
C MET A 170 -3.92 -34.25 -3.05
N LEU A 171 -3.69 -34.91 -1.92
CA LEU A 171 -3.56 -36.38 -1.87
C LEU A 171 -4.84 -37.07 -2.34
N MET A 172 -6.00 -36.65 -1.84
CA MET A 172 -7.29 -37.24 -2.26
C MET A 172 -7.56 -37.05 -3.76
N LEU A 173 -7.21 -35.91 -4.33
CA LEU A 173 -7.40 -35.65 -5.77
C LEU A 173 -6.40 -36.42 -6.64
N LYS A 174 -5.22 -36.78 -6.11
CA LYS A 174 -4.27 -37.68 -6.78
C LYS A 174 -4.77 -39.13 -6.77
N GLU A 175 -5.32 -39.59 -5.65
CA GLU A 175 -5.86 -40.95 -5.50
C GLU A 175 -7.19 -41.15 -6.23
N SER A 176 -8.03 -40.12 -6.25
CA SER A 176 -9.38 -40.15 -6.82
C SER A 176 -9.64 -38.85 -7.59
N PRO A 177 -9.27 -38.75 -8.88
CA PRO A 177 -9.56 -37.56 -9.68
C PRO A 177 -11.07 -37.42 -9.89
N GLY A 178 -11.57 -36.18 -9.90
CA GLY A 178 -12.96 -35.89 -10.21
C GLY A 178 -13.91 -35.82 -9.01
N LEU A 179 -13.38 -35.68 -7.79
CA LEU A 179 -14.19 -35.45 -6.60
C LEU A 179 -14.92 -34.10 -6.67
N THR A 180 -16.12 -34.05 -6.11
CA THR A 180 -16.94 -32.85 -5.96
C THR A 180 -16.65 -32.13 -4.64
N ARG A 181 -17.10 -30.88 -4.55
CA ARG A 181 -16.98 -30.06 -3.33
C ARG A 181 -17.63 -30.73 -2.10
N GLN A 182 -18.76 -31.41 -2.27
CA GLN A 182 -19.47 -32.09 -1.18
C GLN A 182 -18.68 -33.32 -0.69
N GLU A 183 -18.25 -34.18 -1.61
CA GLU A 183 -17.48 -35.38 -1.28
C GLU A 183 -16.16 -35.05 -0.56
N ILE A 184 -15.48 -33.96 -0.96
CA ILE A 184 -14.26 -33.50 -0.29
C ILE A 184 -14.55 -33.03 1.14
N GLY A 185 -15.65 -32.30 1.34
CA GLY A 185 -16.08 -31.87 2.68
C GLY A 185 -16.38 -33.06 3.60
N GLU A 186 -17.13 -34.05 3.09
CA GLU A 186 -17.48 -35.26 3.83
C GLU A 186 -16.24 -36.08 4.23
N ARG A 187 -15.31 -36.33 3.30
CA ARG A 187 -14.08 -37.09 3.58
C ARG A 187 -13.16 -36.40 4.58
N LEU A 188 -13.09 -35.07 4.54
CA LEU A 188 -12.28 -34.26 5.47
C LEU A 188 -12.98 -33.94 6.79
N LYS A 189 -14.27 -34.28 6.92
CA LYS A 189 -15.12 -33.89 8.05
C LYS A 189 -15.14 -32.37 8.27
N ILE A 190 -15.17 -31.61 7.18
CA ILE A 190 -15.31 -30.14 7.19
C ILE A 190 -16.57 -29.73 6.43
N SER A 191 -17.09 -28.53 6.69
CA SER A 191 -18.24 -28.03 5.94
C SER A 191 -17.92 -27.92 4.45
N ALA A 192 -18.92 -28.14 3.59
CA ALA A 192 -18.76 -27.95 2.16
C ALA A 192 -18.26 -26.53 1.82
N GLN A 193 -18.62 -25.52 2.61
CA GLN A 193 -18.11 -24.15 2.47
C GLN A 193 -16.61 -24.03 2.78
N ALA A 194 -16.12 -24.63 3.86
CA ALA A 194 -14.69 -24.66 4.16
C ALA A 194 -13.90 -25.43 3.09
N ALA A 195 -14.43 -26.57 2.61
CA ALA A 195 -13.84 -27.29 1.47
C ALA A 195 -13.80 -26.42 0.20
N GLY A 196 -14.88 -25.71 -0.10
CA GLY A 196 -14.96 -24.77 -1.22
C GLY A 196 -13.93 -23.65 -1.13
N TRP A 197 -13.70 -23.10 0.07
CA TRP A 197 -12.65 -22.12 0.30
C TRP A 197 -11.26 -22.71 0.04
N HIS A 198 -10.94 -23.89 0.57
CA HIS A 198 -9.65 -24.52 0.29
C HIS A 198 -9.46 -24.83 -1.21
N LEU A 199 -10.52 -25.25 -1.90
CA LEU A 199 -10.49 -25.52 -3.35
C LEU A 199 -10.30 -24.25 -4.17
N SER A 200 -10.93 -23.13 -3.79
CA SER A 200 -10.69 -21.86 -4.50
C SER A 200 -9.24 -21.41 -4.35
N GLN A 201 -8.64 -21.57 -3.17
CA GLN A 201 -7.22 -21.25 -2.97
C GLN A 201 -6.29 -22.14 -3.80
N LEU A 202 -6.61 -23.43 -3.96
CA LEU A 202 -5.83 -24.33 -4.80
C LEU A 202 -6.01 -24.04 -6.30
N LEU A 203 -7.18 -23.54 -6.71
CA LEU A 203 -7.43 -23.07 -8.08
C LEU A 203 -6.64 -21.79 -8.39
N ASP A 204 -6.62 -20.83 -7.46
CA ASP A 204 -5.86 -19.58 -7.60
C ASP A 204 -4.34 -19.84 -7.72
N GLU A 205 -3.86 -20.92 -7.08
CA GLU A 205 -2.47 -21.38 -7.17
C GLU A 205 -2.22 -22.29 -8.39
N GLU A 206 -3.23 -22.51 -9.24
CA GLU A 206 -3.22 -23.36 -10.44
C GLU A 206 -2.85 -24.84 -10.18
N LEU A 207 -2.91 -25.28 -8.93
CA LEU A 207 -2.56 -26.65 -8.51
C LEU A 207 -3.65 -27.67 -8.90
N ILE A 208 -4.88 -27.20 -9.04
CA ILE A 208 -6.04 -27.99 -9.45
C ILE A 208 -6.78 -27.30 -10.58
N ARG A 209 -7.56 -28.07 -11.35
CA ARG A 209 -8.46 -27.59 -12.40
C ARG A 209 -9.89 -28.06 -12.15
N THR A 210 -10.85 -27.32 -12.69
CA THR A 210 -12.27 -27.71 -12.65
C THR A 210 -12.70 -28.33 -13.97
N GLN A 211 -13.51 -29.37 -13.90
CA GLN A 211 -14.21 -29.96 -15.03
C GLN A 211 -15.71 -29.92 -14.73
N LYS A 212 -16.48 -29.22 -15.58
CA LYS A 212 -17.94 -29.20 -15.46
C LYS A 212 -18.52 -30.43 -16.14
N THR A 213 -19.31 -31.21 -15.41
CA THR A 213 -20.09 -32.33 -15.94
C THR A 213 -21.56 -32.07 -15.61
N GLY A 214 -22.32 -31.55 -16.58
CA GLY A 214 -23.71 -31.14 -16.39
C GLY A 214 -23.85 -30.04 -15.33
N ARG A 215 -24.62 -30.32 -14.26
CA ARG A 215 -24.84 -29.40 -13.12
C ARG A 215 -23.76 -29.52 -12.03
N THR A 216 -22.81 -30.45 -12.17
CA THR A 216 -21.80 -30.73 -11.14
C THR A 216 -20.40 -30.27 -11.56
N VAL A 217 -19.64 -29.75 -10.61
CA VAL A 217 -18.24 -29.33 -10.80
C VAL A 217 -17.34 -30.35 -10.11
N LYS A 218 -16.44 -30.94 -10.89
CA LYS A 218 -15.45 -31.91 -10.43
C LYS A 218 -14.06 -31.30 -10.46
N TYR A 219 -13.20 -31.70 -9.53
CA TYR A 219 -11.84 -31.17 -9.40
C TYR A 219 -10.79 -32.23 -9.76
N GLN A 220 -9.70 -31.81 -10.39
CA GLN A 220 -8.58 -32.67 -10.77
C GLN A 220 -7.26 -31.95 -10.53
N VAL A 221 -6.17 -32.69 -10.27
CA VAL A 221 -4.83 -32.11 -10.16
C VAL A 221 -4.35 -31.64 -11.53
N THR A 222 -3.70 -30.49 -11.57
CA THR A 222 -2.99 -30.01 -12.77
C THR A 222 -1.67 -30.78 -12.88
N GLU A 223 -1.60 -31.78 -13.75
CA GLU A 223 -0.31 -32.40 -14.10
C GLU A 223 0.47 -31.47 -15.04
N GLY A 224 1.75 -31.25 -14.75
CA GLY A 224 2.61 -30.26 -15.43
C GLY A 224 2.99 -30.59 -16.89
N SER A 225 2.13 -31.26 -17.64
CA SER A 225 2.39 -31.76 -19.00
C SER A 225 1.28 -31.41 -20.01
N ASP A 226 0.44 -30.41 -19.75
CA ASP A 226 -0.61 -29.98 -20.68
C ASP A 226 -0.22 -28.66 -21.40
N PRO A 227 -0.02 -28.65 -22.74
CA PRO A 227 0.49 -27.50 -23.50
C PRO A 227 -0.38 -26.24 -23.47
N ALA A 228 -1.62 -26.31 -22.94
CA ALA A 228 -2.49 -25.15 -22.73
C ALA A 228 -1.97 -24.17 -21.66
N PHE A 229 -0.96 -24.56 -20.87
CA PHE A 229 -0.42 -23.73 -19.78
C PHE A 229 0.51 -22.60 -20.26
N ARG A 230 1.06 -22.68 -21.48
CA ARG A 230 1.97 -21.64 -22.00
C ARG A 230 1.26 -20.37 -22.45
N THR A 231 0.01 -20.45 -22.88
CA THR A 231 -0.68 -19.33 -23.52
C THR A 231 -1.35 -18.38 -22.53
N LYS A 232 -1.64 -18.81 -21.29
CA LYS A 232 -2.38 -17.97 -20.33
C LYS A 232 -1.53 -17.07 -19.44
N ARG A 233 -0.20 -17.10 -19.57
CA ARG A 233 0.69 -16.12 -18.92
C ARG A 233 0.49 -14.69 -19.46
N GLU A 234 -0.11 -14.52 -20.63
CA GLU A 234 -0.27 -13.20 -21.27
C GLU A 234 -1.61 -12.52 -20.94
N ASP A 235 -2.66 -13.28 -20.65
CA ASP A 235 -4.03 -12.73 -20.56
C ASP A 235 -4.52 -12.64 -19.12
N GLY A 236 -4.01 -11.63 -18.41
CA GLY A 236 -4.49 -11.25 -17.09
C GLY A 236 -5.97 -10.86 -17.10
N LYS A 237 -6.85 -11.79 -16.73
CA LYS A 237 -8.17 -11.49 -16.15
C LYS A 237 -8.55 -12.51 -15.08
N VAL A 238 -8.39 -12.09 -13.83
CA VAL A 238 -8.97 -12.76 -12.65
C VAL A 238 -10.43 -12.34 -12.57
N CYS A 239 -11.34 -13.31 -12.63
CA CYS A 239 -12.76 -13.10 -12.34
C CYS A 239 -12.97 -13.29 -10.84
N PRO A 240 -13.58 -12.34 -10.11
CA PRO A 240 -13.78 -12.46 -8.67
C PRO A 240 -14.79 -13.58 -8.35
N PRO A 241 -14.65 -14.26 -7.20
CA PRO A 241 -15.65 -15.21 -6.75
C PRO A 241 -16.96 -14.48 -6.50
N GLN A 242 -18.02 -14.91 -7.19
CA GLN A 242 -19.38 -14.47 -6.93
C GLN A 242 -19.80 -15.01 -5.56
N THR A 243 -19.85 -14.11 -4.58
CA THR A 243 -20.46 -14.33 -3.27
C THR A 243 -21.97 -14.33 -3.46
N ILE A 244 -22.63 -15.39 -2.98
CA ILE A 244 -24.05 -15.35 -2.59
C ILE A 244 -24.07 -14.96 -1.12
#